data_AF-A0A3D4B4I0-F1
#
_entry.id   AF-A0A3D4B4I0-F1
#
_cell.length_a   1.000
_cell.length_b   1.000
_cell.length_c   1.000
_cell.angle_alpha   90.00
_cell.angle_beta   90.00
_cell.angle_gamma   90.00
#
_symmetry.space_group_name_H-M   'P 1'
#
loop_
_entity.id
_entity.type
_entity.pdbx_description
1 polymer ?
#
loop_
_entity_poly.entity_id
_entity_poly.type
_entity_poly.pdbx_seq_one_letter_code
_entity_poly.pdbx_strand_id
1 'polypeptide(L)' 'PAAFFFEPMMSAAGQIVPSKEWIHRMVEICKARDILMVAPEALTCFG' A
#
# COMPACT_ATOMS: atom_id res chain seq x y z
N PRO A 1 -3.20 -9.74 12.78
CA PRO A 1 -3.84 -8.42 12.53
C PRO A 1 -4.88 -8.57 11.41
N ALA A 2 -5.94 -7.76 11.39
CA ALA A 2 -6.98 -7.91 10.36
C ALA A 2 -6.56 -7.32 9.00
N ALA A 3 -6.00 -6.11 8.99
CA ALA A 3 -5.68 -5.41 7.76
C ALA A 3 -4.45 -4.48 7.87
N PHE A 4 -3.88 -4.15 6.72
CA PHE A 4 -2.82 -3.18 6.50
C PHE A 4 -3.26 -2.17 5.44
N PHE A 5 -3.21 -0.88 5.78
CA PHE A 5 -3.61 0.22 4.89
C PHE A 5 -2.37 0.96 4.37
N PHE A 6 -2.35 1.26 3.08
CA PHE A 6 -1.28 2.02 2.45
C PHE A 6 -1.77 2.77 1.21
N GLU A 7 -1.45 4.05 1.06
CA GLU A 7 -1.66 4.74 -0.22
C GLU A 7 -0.65 4.21 -1.26
N PRO A 8 -1.03 3.95 -2.51
CA PRO A 8 -0.08 3.58 -3.58
C PRO A 8 1.04 4.62 -3.77
N MET A 9 0.72 5.88 -3.51
CA MET A 9 1.65 7.01 -3.38
C MET A 9 1.11 7.92 -2.28
N MET A 10 1.93 8.25 -1.29
CA MET A 10 1.48 9.06 -0.14
C MET A 10 1.48 10.53 -0.51
N SER A 11 0.32 11.04 -0.88
CA SER A 11 0.18 12.39 -1.44
C SER A 11 0.38 13.47 -0.38
N ALA A 12 -0.42 13.44 0.69
CA ALA A 12 -0.41 14.45 1.75
C ALA A 12 0.90 14.47 2.56
N ALA A 13 1.64 13.36 2.55
CA ALA A 13 2.93 13.23 3.23
C ALA A 13 4.12 13.83 2.42
N GLY A 14 3.86 14.43 1.26
CA GLY A 14 4.89 15.02 0.40
C GLY A 14 5.21 14.20 -0.84
N GLN A 15 4.19 13.59 -1.46
CA GLN A 15 4.32 12.80 -2.70
C GLN A 15 5.38 11.69 -2.61
N ILE A 16 5.31 10.90 -1.54
CA ILE A 16 6.28 9.81 -1.32
C ILE A 16 5.88 8.62 -2.20
N VAL A 17 6.73 8.31 -3.17
CA VAL A 17 6.57 7.16 -4.06
C VAL A 17 7.30 5.96 -3.46
N PRO A 18 6.59 4.91 -3.01
CA PRO A 18 7.24 3.68 -2.57
C PRO A 18 7.96 3.00 -3.74
N SER A 19 9.08 2.34 -3.46
CA SER A 19 9.75 1.54 -4.48
C SER A 19 8.92 0.30 -4.84
N LYS A 20 9.14 -0.24 -6.04
CA LYS A 20 8.45 -1.45 -6.49
C LYS A 20 8.75 -2.64 -5.56
N GLU A 21 9.98 -2.73 -5.07
CA GLU A 21 10.44 -3.76 -4.15
C GLU A 21 9.71 -3.65 -2.81
N TRP A 22 9.44 -2.44 -2.34
CA TRP A 22 8.68 -2.23 -1.11
C TRP A 22 7.27 -2.78 -1.22
N ILE A 23 6.54 -2.48 -2.32
CA ILE A 23 5.17 -2.97 -2.53
C ILE A 23 5.17 -4.50 -2.60
N HIS A 24 6.07 -5.09 -3.39
CA HIS A 24 6.19 -6.54 -3.49
C HIS A 24 6.47 -7.18 -2.13
N ARG A 25 7.37 -6.58 -1.33
CA ARG A 25 7.67 -7.10 0.00
C ARG A 25 6.46 -7.04 0.94
N MET A 26 5.66 -5.97 0.87
CA MET A 26 4.44 -5.85 1.68
C MET A 26 3.40 -6.88 1.29
N VAL A 27 3.24 -7.16 -0.01
CA VAL A 27 2.35 -8.24 -0.50
C VAL A 27 2.77 -9.59 0.08
N GLU A 28 4.06 -9.93 0.03
CA GLU A 28 4.55 -11.20 0.58
C GLU A 28 4.34 -11.31 2.10
N ILE A 29 4.56 -10.23 2.85
CA ILE A 29 4.33 -10.20 4.29
C ILE A 29 2.84 -10.38 4.62
N CYS A 30 1.96 -9.67 3.91
CA CYS A 30 0.52 -9.74 4.15
C CYS A 30 -0.03 -11.14 3.83
N LYS A 31 0.38 -11.75 2.71
CA LYS A 31 0.00 -13.13 2.35
C LYS A 31 0.47 -14.14 3.40
N ALA A 32 1.73 -14.07 3.82
CA ALA A 32 2.30 -15.02 4.77
C ALA A 32 1.66 -14.96 6.18
N ARG A 33 0.95 -13.87 6.50
CA ARG A 33 0.35 -13.61 7.81
C ARG A 33 -1.17 -13.56 7.78
N ASP A 34 -1.79 -13.87 6.64
CA ASP A 34 -3.22 -13.76 6.43
C ASP A 34 -3.78 -12.37 6.82
N ILE A 35 -3.11 -11.32 6.33
CA ILE A 35 -3.50 -9.92 6.56
C ILE A 35 -4.13 -9.36 5.28
N LEU A 36 -5.31 -8.75 5.41
CA LEU A 36 -5.93 -8.03 4.29
C LEU A 36 -5.13 -6.77 3.95
N MET A 37 -4.73 -6.62 2.69
CA MET A 37 -4.04 -5.42 2.21
C MET A 37 -5.06 -4.49 1.54
N VAL A 38 -5.17 -3.26 2.03
CA VAL A 38 -6.15 -2.26 1.55
C VAL A 38 -5.42 -1.03 1.03
N ALA A 39 -5.62 -0.72 -0.25
CA ALA A 39 -5.10 0.48 -0.90
C ALA A 39 -6.19 1.58 -0.95
N PRO A 40 -6.18 2.59 -0.06
CA PRO A 40 -6.99 3.78 -0.24
C PRO A 40 -6.54 4.55 -1.48
N GLU A 41 -7.37 4.58 -2.51
CA GLU A 41 -7.08 5.25 -3.78
C GLU A 41 -7.90 6.53 -4.01
N ALA A 42 -8.29 7.23 -2.94
CA ALA A 42 -9.04 8.47 -3.04
C ALA A 42 -8.33 9.54 -3.90
N LEU A 43 -6.98 9.48 -3.98
CA LEU A 43 -6.15 10.40 -4.74
C LEU A 43 -5.45 9.75 -5.95
N THR A 44 -5.26 8.44 -5.95
CA THR A 44 -4.46 7.74 -6.96
C THR A 44 -5.30 7.05 -8.03
N CYS A 45 -6.62 6.89 -7.81
CA CYS A 45 -7.50 6.25 -8.78
C CYS A 45 -7.97 7.23 -9.87
N PHE A 46 -8.51 6.69 -10.97
CA PHE A 46 -9.17 7.41 -12.08
C PHE A 46 -8.31 8.29 -13.01
N GLY A 47 -6.98 8.22 -12.90
CA GLY A 47 -6.06 8.83 -13.86
C GLY A 47 -5.71 10.27 -13.55
#